data_AF-A0AAV4V053-F1
#
_entry.id   AF-A0AAV4V053-F1
#
_cell.length_a   1.000
_cell.length_b   1.000
_cell.length_c   1.000
_cell.angle_alpha   90.00
_cell.angle_beta   90.00
_cell.angle_gamma   90.00
#
_symmetry.space_group_name_H-M   'P 1'
#
loop_
_entity.id
_entity.type
_entity.pdbx_description
1 polymer ?
#
loop_
_entity_poly.entity_id
_entity_poly.type
_entity_poly.pdbx_seq_one_letter_code
_entity_poly.pdbx_strand_id
1 'polypeptide(L)'
;MTVYTPSCRNNLYTRNYLSLFSDLAQHNTNVTFEEYKDNTCLYVFDLIQDFSASDPLMNVARSGDISINLKFDEDIPETITLLVYMEMLSLIEIHKSRNVFTDY
;
A
#
# COMPACT_ATOMS: atom_id res chain seq x y z
N MET A 1 7.11 -19.14 6.62
CA MET A 1 7.25 -17.78 6.06
C MET A 1 8.18 -17.01 6.98
N THR A 2 9.23 -16.42 6.44
CA THR A 2 10.07 -15.45 7.17
C THR A 2 9.28 -14.14 7.31
N VAL A 3 9.35 -13.52 8.49
CA VAL A 3 8.71 -12.22 8.74
C VAL A 3 9.33 -11.17 7.82
N TYR A 4 8.52 -10.32 7.19
CA TYR A 4 9.01 -9.24 6.35
C TYR A 4 9.68 -8.17 7.23
N THR A 5 11.00 -8.05 7.12
CA THR A 5 11.82 -7.10 7.90
C THR A 5 12.59 -6.18 6.96
N PRO A 6 11.92 -5.25 6.26
CA PRO A 6 12.62 -4.35 5.36
C PRO A 6 13.43 -3.31 6.12
N SER A 7 14.49 -2.80 5.49
CA SER A 7 15.27 -1.67 5.99
C SER A 7 15.63 -0.76 4.82
N CYS A 8 15.51 0.55 5.00
CA CYS A 8 16.00 1.50 3.99
C CYS A 8 17.46 1.90 4.20
N ARG A 9 18.07 1.50 5.31
CA ARG A 9 19.47 1.79 5.60
C ARG A 9 20.41 0.87 4.81
N ASN A 10 21.68 1.22 4.77
CA ASN A 10 22.74 0.41 4.14
C ASN A 10 22.48 0.04 2.66
N ASN A 11 21.73 0.88 1.94
CA ASN A 11 21.30 0.62 0.57
C ASN A 11 20.43 -0.65 0.39
N LEU A 12 19.69 -1.06 1.44
CA LEU A 12 18.82 -2.26 1.43
C LEU A 12 17.38 -1.98 0.98
N TYR A 13 17.16 -0.91 0.22
CA TYR A 13 15.83 -0.44 -0.17
C TYR A 13 15.39 -0.89 -1.57
N THR A 14 16.24 -1.54 -2.36
CA THR A 14 15.95 -1.90 -3.76
C THR A 14 14.66 -2.67 -3.92
N ARG A 15 14.38 -3.65 -3.03
CA ARG A 15 13.14 -4.42 -3.09
C ARG A 15 11.90 -3.55 -2.87
N ASN A 16 11.97 -2.60 -1.95
CA ASN A 16 10.84 -1.73 -1.59
C ASN A 16 10.63 -0.64 -2.66
N TYR A 17 11.71 -0.19 -3.30
CA TYR A 17 11.60 0.66 -4.48
C TYR A 17 10.91 -0.09 -5.63
N LEU A 18 11.30 -1.33 -5.90
CA LEU A 18 10.67 -2.14 -6.94
C LEU A 18 9.18 -2.41 -6.66
N SER A 19 8.79 -2.55 -5.39
CA SER A 19 7.36 -2.73 -5.03
C SER A 19 6.49 -1.52 -5.36
N LEU A 20 7.08 -0.32 -5.52
CA LEU A 20 6.33 0.83 -6.04
C LEU A 20 5.80 0.63 -7.46
N PHE A 21 6.36 -0.32 -8.21
CA PHE A 21 5.97 -0.58 -9.60
C PHE A 21 5.21 -1.89 -9.76
N SER A 22 5.42 -2.85 -8.86
CA SER A 22 4.68 -4.12 -8.87
C SER A 22 3.37 -4.05 -8.09
N ASP A 23 3.32 -3.30 -6.99
CA ASP A 23 2.22 -3.37 -6.01
C ASP A 23 1.33 -2.11 -6.05
N LEU A 24 1.89 -0.97 -6.49
CA LEU A 24 1.12 0.18 -6.99
C LEU A 24 1.06 0.05 -8.50
N ALA A 25 -0.02 -0.48 -9.04
CA ALA A 25 -0.06 -0.62 -10.48
C ALA A 25 -0.28 0.71 -11.19
N GLN A 26 0.34 0.82 -12.36
CA GLN A 26 0.09 1.81 -13.41
C GLN A 26 0.24 3.29 -13.03
N HIS A 27 0.44 3.61 -11.75
CA HIS A 27 0.73 4.95 -11.28
C HIS A 27 2.23 5.16 -11.28
N ASN A 28 2.70 6.06 -12.14
CA ASN A 28 4.05 6.56 -12.03
C ASN A 28 4.14 7.34 -10.72
N THR A 29 4.85 6.79 -9.74
CA THR A 29 5.08 7.47 -8.46
C THR A 29 5.88 8.76 -8.65
N ASN A 30 6.53 8.93 -9.82
CA ASN A 30 7.53 9.98 -10.11
C ASN A 30 8.68 10.00 -9.09
N VAL A 31 8.83 8.95 -8.28
CA VAL A 31 9.92 8.81 -7.32
C VAL A 31 11.08 8.12 -8.03
N THR A 32 12.19 8.82 -8.16
CA THR A 32 13.44 8.23 -8.67
C THR A 32 14.10 7.33 -7.62
N PHE A 33 15.02 6.47 -8.07
CA PHE A 33 15.78 5.61 -7.17
C PHE A 33 16.64 6.43 -6.19
N GLU A 34 17.20 7.57 -6.63
CA GLU A 34 17.92 8.49 -5.75
C GLU A 34 17.00 9.16 -4.72
N GLU A 35 15.82 9.64 -5.11
CA GLU A 35 14.87 10.25 -4.16
C GLU A 35 14.35 9.24 -3.13
N TYR A 36 14.11 8.00 -3.55
CA TYR A 36 13.67 6.93 -2.65
C TYR A 36 14.72 6.65 -1.56
N LYS A 37 16.01 6.67 -1.92
CA LYS A 37 17.12 6.49 -1.00
C LYS A 37 17.14 7.56 0.10
N ASP A 38 16.99 8.81 -0.30
CA ASP A 38 17.32 9.95 0.56
C ASP A 38 16.11 10.43 1.38
N ASN A 39 14.86 10.21 0.93
CA ASN A 39 13.69 10.86 1.52
C ASN A 39 12.45 9.98 1.73
N THR A 40 12.43 8.70 1.30
CA THR A 40 11.15 7.97 1.27
C THR A 40 11.28 6.48 1.56
N CYS A 41 11.17 6.09 2.84
CA CYS A 41 10.83 4.72 3.21
C CYS A 41 9.34 4.43 2.99
N LEU A 42 8.89 4.49 1.73
CA LEU A 42 7.50 4.17 1.40
C LEU A 42 7.33 2.66 1.25
N TYR A 43 6.49 2.07 2.10
CA TYR A 43 6.11 0.68 2.01
C TYR A 43 4.75 0.56 1.33
N VAL A 44 4.67 -0.36 0.38
CA VAL A 44 3.49 -0.58 -0.45
C VAL A 44 3.14 -2.04 -0.37
N PHE A 45 1.85 -2.31 -0.21
CA PHE A 45 1.33 -3.65 -0.07
C PHE A 45 0.06 -3.76 -0.90
N ASP A 46 0.02 -4.70 -1.83
CA ASP A 46 -1.24 -5.15 -2.39
C ASP A 46 -1.93 -6.04 -1.34
N LEU A 47 -3.09 -5.61 -0.88
CA LEU A 47 -3.88 -6.32 0.14
C LEU A 47 -4.81 -7.36 -0.47
N ILE A 48 -4.90 -7.45 -1.79
CA ILE A 48 -5.65 -8.47 -2.50
C ILE A 48 -4.81 -9.74 -2.62
N GLN A 49 -5.39 -10.88 -2.24
CA GLN A 49 -4.67 -12.16 -2.11
C GLN A 49 -3.97 -12.64 -3.39
N ASP A 50 -4.46 -12.24 -4.56
CA ASP A 50 -3.94 -12.60 -5.87
C ASP A 50 -3.15 -11.47 -6.55
N PHE A 51 -2.83 -10.39 -5.82
CA PHE A 51 -2.09 -9.22 -6.32
C PHE A 51 -2.78 -8.52 -7.50
N SER A 52 -4.11 -8.53 -7.50
CA SER A 52 -4.95 -7.91 -8.52
C SER A 52 -5.59 -6.60 -8.06
N ALA A 53 -5.05 -5.90 -7.05
CA ALA A 53 -5.62 -4.61 -6.60
C ALA A 53 -5.85 -3.60 -7.73
N SER A 54 -5.05 -3.74 -8.79
CA SER A 54 -5.09 -2.90 -9.97
C SER A 54 -5.82 -3.45 -11.18
N ASP A 55 -6.30 -4.67 -11.10
CA ASP A 55 -7.04 -5.26 -12.20
C ASP A 55 -8.43 -4.60 -12.27
N PRO A 56 -8.91 -4.19 -13.46
CA PRO A 56 -10.31 -3.77 -13.62
C PRO A 56 -11.33 -4.85 -13.21
N LEU A 57 -10.92 -6.11 -13.09
CA LEU A 57 -11.77 -7.18 -12.58
C LEU A 57 -12.03 -7.00 -11.07
N MET A 58 -13.27 -6.64 -10.72
CA MET A 58 -13.63 -6.39 -9.32
C MET A 58 -13.57 -7.69 -8.50
N ASN A 59 -12.71 -7.70 -7.49
CA ASN A 59 -12.85 -8.64 -6.39
C ASN A 59 -14.02 -8.23 -5.49
N VAL A 60 -14.80 -9.20 -5.03
CA VAL A 60 -15.89 -8.93 -4.09
C VAL A 60 -15.28 -8.34 -2.81
N ALA A 61 -15.72 -7.14 -2.43
CA ALA A 61 -15.29 -6.48 -1.20
C ALA A 61 -15.50 -7.42 0.00
N ARG A 62 -14.42 -7.64 0.77
CA ARG A 62 -14.45 -8.43 1.99
C ARG A 62 -14.26 -7.48 3.17
N SER A 63 -15.09 -7.62 4.19
CA SER A 63 -14.85 -6.95 5.46
C SER A 63 -13.74 -7.65 6.23
N GLY A 64 -12.92 -6.86 6.93
CA GLY A 64 -11.84 -7.35 7.77
C GLY A 64 -11.13 -6.22 8.50
N ASP A 65 -10.35 -6.58 9.50
CA ASP A 65 -9.54 -5.65 10.27
C ASP A 65 -8.12 -5.58 9.72
N ILE A 66 -7.58 -4.37 9.57
CA ILE A 66 -6.18 -4.14 9.22
C ILE A 66 -5.44 -3.72 10.48
N SER A 67 -4.41 -4.49 10.86
CA SER A 67 -3.53 -4.17 11.98
C SER A 67 -2.09 -3.98 11.49
N ILE A 68 -1.51 -2.82 11.78
CA ILE A 68 -0.14 -2.48 11.38
C ILE A 68 0.75 -2.62 12.62
N ASN A 69 1.69 -3.56 12.56
CA ASN A 69 2.70 -3.76 13.61
C ASN A 69 4.07 -3.37 13.05
N LEU A 70 4.73 -2.41 13.71
CA LEU A 70 5.99 -1.83 13.26
C LEU A 70 7.05 -2.07 14.31
N LYS A 71 8.29 -2.28 13.87
CA LYS A 71 9.46 -2.32 14.74
C LYS A 71 10.57 -1.49 14.10
N PHE A 72 11.15 -0.60 14.89
CA PHE A 72 12.33 0.16 14.49
C PHE A 72 13.60 -0.65 14.80
N ASP A 73 14.58 -0.52 13.90
CA ASP A 73 15.87 -1.21 14.03
C ASP A 73 16.73 -0.60 15.15
N GLU A 74 16.53 0.69 15.41
CA GLU A 74 17.20 1.47 16.45
C GLU A 74 16.20 2.33 17.23
N ASP A 75 16.63 2.83 18.38
CA ASP A 75 15.87 3.79 19.16
C ASP A 75 15.64 5.06 18.35
N ILE A 76 14.39 5.53 18.33
CA ILE A 76 14.03 6.75 17.59
C ILE A 76 14.31 7.95 18.51
N PRO A 77 15.25 8.85 18.15
CA PRO A 77 15.62 9.97 19.01
C PRO A 77 14.55 11.06 19.07
N GLU A 78 13.61 11.05 18.11
CA GLU A 78 12.58 12.07 17.94
C GLU A 78 11.21 11.43 17.69
N THR A 79 10.14 12.19 17.91
CA THR A 79 8.79 11.72 17.53
C THR A 79 8.65 11.66 16.02
N ILE A 80 8.09 10.57 15.52
CA ILE A 80 7.81 10.37 14.10
C ILE A 80 6.30 10.31 13.85
N THR A 81 5.90 10.74 12.67
CA THR A 81 4.52 10.60 12.20
C THR A 81 4.45 9.48 11.17
N LEU A 82 3.58 8.50 11.41
CA LEU A 82 3.26 7.49 10.41
C LEU A 82 2.09 7.98 9.55
N LEU A 83 2.33 8.10 8.25
CA LEU A 83 1.27 8.34 7.26
C LEU A 83 0.87 7.01 6.64
N VAL A 84 -0.43 6.71 6.69
CA VAL A 84 -1.00 5.48 6.10
C VAL A 84 -2.05 5.89 5.08
N TYR A 85 -1.87 5.41 3.85
CA TYR A 85 -2.82 5.58 2.76
C TYR A 85 -3.36 4.21 2.37
N MET A 86 -4.64 4.15 2.05
CA MET A 86 -5.29 2.95 1.54
C MET A 86 -6.12 3.34 0.32
N GLU A 87 -5.87 2.67 -0.79
CA GLU A 87 -6.76 2.69 -1.94
C GLU A 87 -7.69 1.48 -1.84
N MET A 88 -8.98 1.72 -2.02
CA MET A 88 -9.99 0.68 -2.00
C MET A 88 -11.07 0.99 -3.03
N LEU A 89 -11.58 -0.06 -3.66
CA LEU A 89 -12.70 0.04 -4.57
C LEU A 89 -14.00 0.04 -3.76
N SER A 90 -14.85 1.03 -4.00
CA SER A 90 -16.20 1.11 -3.42
C SER A 90 -17.25 0.72 -4.45
N LEU A 91 -18.30 0.02 -4.01
CA LEU A 91 -19.41 -0.37 -4.87
C LEU A 91 -20.51 0.70 -4.84
N ILE A 92 -20.87 1.20 -6.03
CA ILE A 92 -22.07 2.03 -6.23
C ILE A 92 -23.06 1.24 -7.07
N GLU A 93 -24.16 0.79 -6.47
CA GLU A 93 -25.23 0.09 -7.16
C GLU A 93 -26.36 1.06 -7.52
N ILE A 94 -26.71 1.11 -8.82
CA ILE A 94 -27.81 1.93 -9.33
C ILE A 94 -28.90 1.01 -9.86
N HIS A 95 -30.04 0.96 -9.17
CA HIS A 95 -31.18 0.18 -9.62
C HIS A 95 -31.91 0.85 -10.78
N LYS A 96 -32.74 0.06 -11.47
CA LYS A 96 -33.63 0.55 -12.54
C LYS A 96 -34.56 1.70 -12.10
N SER A 97 -34.92 1.75 -10.81
CA SER A 97 -35.69 2.84 -10.20
C SER A 97 -34.88 4.11 -9.92
N ARG A 98 -33.59 4.13 -10.27
CA ARG A 98 -32.60 5.18 -9.93
C ARG A 98 -32.33 5.31 -8.43
N ASN A 99 -32.62 4.26 -7.66
CA ASN A 99 -32.13 4.18 -6.28
C ASN A 99 -30.63 3.89 -6.33
N VAL A 100 -29.87 4.64 -5.52
CA VAL A 100 -28.41 4.52 -5.41
C VAL A 100 -28.09 3.90 -4.05
N PHE A 101 -27.28 2.84 -4.04
CA PHE A 101 -26.77 2.20 -2.84
C PHE A 101 -25.24 2.25 -2.85
N THR A 102 -24.65 2.49 -1.68
CA THR A 102 -23.20 2.57 -1.46
C THR A 102 -22.82 1.67 -0.30
N ASP A 103 -21.58 1.20 -0.28
CA ASP A 103 -21.02 0.31 0.74
C ASP A 103 -20.09 1.03 1.75
N TYR A 104 -20.07 2.37 1.74
CA TYR A 104 -19.31 3.25 2.62
C TYR A 104 -20.18 4.30 3.32
#